data_AF-A0A3M0C4Q9-F1
#
_entry.id   AF-A0A3M0C4Q9-F1
#
_cell.length_a   1.000
_cell.length_b   1.000
_cell.length_c   1.000
_cell.angle_alpha   90.00
_cell.angle_beta   90.00
_cell.angle_gamma   90.00
#
_symmetry.space_group_name_H-M   'P 1'
#
loop_
_entity.id
_entity.type
_entity.pdbx_description
1 polymer ?
#
loop_
_entity_poly.entity_id
_entity_poly.type
_entity_poly.pdbx_seq_one_letter_code
_entity_poly.pdbx_strand_id
1 'polypeptide(L)'
;MNKYFFYLITTLLFITFSNAQIIKESYVSTTKIIITSKNIDIPFGMNGKIIIANMGKFQIDKIKSIDIFIDNYGKINGIRIIYIDGLQGNESIFIRNVKSIIFEKLKSPMQKNKKVHLRVLTIDELIHPW
;
A
#
# COMPACT_ATOMS: atom_id res chain seq x y z
N MET A 1 34.37 -18.99 24.56
CA MET A 1 33.20 -18.89 23.65
C MET A 1 33.51 -19.65 22.38
N ASN A 2 32.73 -20.67 22.04
CA ASN A 2 33.08 -21.67 21.04
C ASN A 2 32.92 -21.12 19.61
N LYS A 3 33.92 -21.28 18.73
CA LYS A 3 33.89 -20.78 17.34
C LYS A 3 32.65 -21.28 16.57
N TYR A 4 32.17 -22.48 16.88
CA TYR A 4 30.96 -23.07 16.32
C TYR A 4 29.68 -22.31 16.67
N PHE A 5 29.62 -21.66 17.83
CA PHE A 5 28.48 -20.83 18.23
C PHE A 5 28.37 -19.58 17.36
N PHE A 6 29.51 -18.98 17.00
CA PHE A 6 29.55 -17.82 16.12
C PHE A 6 29.12 -18.18 14.69
N TYR A 7 29.58 -19.33 14.17
CA TYR A 7 29.13 -19.86 12.88
C TYR A 7 27.64 -20.21 12.87
N LEU A 8 27.11 -20.77 13.96
CA LEU A 8 25.68 -21.08 14.05
C LEU A 8 24.83 -19.81 14.01
N ILE A 9 25.23 -18.77 14.76
CA ILE A 9 24.52 -17.48 14.80
C ILE A 9 24.59 -16.78 13.44
N THR A 10 25.76 -16.75 12.79
CA THR A 10 25.86 -16.12 11.47
C THR A 10 25.01 -16.85 10.44
N THR A 11 25.00 -18.19 10.45
CA THR A 11 24.16 -18.96 9.52
C THR A 11 22.67 -18.73 9.80
N LEU A 12 22.26 -18.65 11.07
CA LEU A 12 20.87 -18.35 11.45
C LEU A 12 20.44 -16.95 10.97
N LEU A 13 21.32 -15.94 11.12
CA LEU A 13 21.07 -14.56 10.69
C LEU A 13 20.95 -14.43 9.17
N PHE A 14 21.58 -15.32 8.39
CA PHE A 14 21.47 -15.32 6.93
C PHE A 14 20.18 -15.95 6.40
N ILE A 15 19.50 -16.81 7.17
CA ILE A 15 18.28 -17.50 6.73
C ILE A 15 17.04 -16.63 6.92
N THR A 16 17.10 -15.59 7.75
CA THR A 16 15.93 -14.75 8.12
C THR A 16 15.67 -13.56 7.19
N PHE A 17 16.34 -13.46 6.04
CA PHE A 17 16.06 -12.38 5.08
C PHE A 17 14.79 -12.67 4.28
N SER A 18 13.64 -12.37 4.86
CA SER A 18 12.36 -12.24 4.15
C SER A 18 12.44 -10.98 3.26
N ASN A 19 12.46 -11.17 1.94
CA ASN A 19 12.42 -10.08 0.98
C ASN A 19 10.99 -9.93 0.45
N ALA A 20 10.39 -8.76 0.67
CA ALA A 20 9.14 -8.43 0.01
C ALA A 20 9.36 -8.41 -1.51
N GLN A 21 8.72 -9.33 -2.24
CA GLN A 21 8.88 -9.45 -3.68
C GLN A 21 7.70 -8.80 -4.40
N ILE A 22 7.99 -8.09 -5.48
CA ILE A 22 6.95 -7.56 -6.38
C ILE A 22 6.48 -8.70 -7.28
N ILE A 23 5.23 -9.14 -7.10
CA ILE A 23 4.60 -10.20 -7.89
C ILE A 23 4.09 -9.63 -9.21
N LYS A 24 3.51 -8.42 -9.17
CA LYS A 24 2.86 -7.79 -10.32
C LYS A 24 2.88 -6.29 -10.21
N GLU A 25 3.15 -5.63 -11.33
CA GLU A 25 3.03 -4.18 -11.47
C GLU A 25 2.10 -3.82 -12.62
N SER A 26 1.34 -2.75 -12.45
CA SER A 26 0.45 -2.23 -13.48
C SER A 26 0.20 -0.74 -13.29
N TYR A 27 -0.27 -0.07 -14.34
CA TYR A 27 -0.65 1.33 -14.27
C TYR A 27 -2.14 1.47 -14.58
N VAL A 28 -2.88 2.09 -13.67
CA VAL A 28 -4.31 2.33 -13.83
C VAL A 28 -4.54 3.82 -14.04
N SER A 29 -5.19 4.16 -15.16
CA SER A 29 -5.63 5.53 -15.43
C SER A 29 -6.98 5.76 -14.74
N THR A 30 -6.99 6.65 -13.76
CA THR A 30 -8.17 6.90 -12.92
C THR A 30 -8.29 8.39 -12.57
N THR A 31 -9.52 8.82 -12.30
CA THR A 31 -9.85 10.15 -11.75
C THR A 31 -10.19 10.09 -10.27
N LYS A 32 -10.56 8.90 -9.77
CA LYS A 32 -11.05 8.69 -8.42
C LYS A 32 -10.78 7.26 -7.96
N ILE A 33 -10.38 7.13 -6.71
CA ILE A 33 -10.12 5.85 -6.04
C ILE A 33 -11.00 5.80 -4.81
N ILE A 34 -11.78 4.74 -4.68
CA ILE A 34 -12.61 4.50 -3.50
C ILE A 34 -12.07 3.25 -2.82
N ILE A 35 -11.68 3.39 -1.55
CA ILE A 35 -11.20 2.29 -0.73
C ILE A 35 -12.22 2.08 0.38
N THR A 36 -12.67 0.85 0.57
CA THR A 36 -13.55 0.48 1.69
C THR A 36 -12.85 -0.49 2.61
N SER A 37 -12.95 -0.28 3.91
CA SER A 37 -12.41 -1.19 4.93
C SER A 37 -13.38 -1.32 6.10
N LYS A 38 -13.27 -2.43 6.83
CA LYS A 38 -14.23 -2.82 7.87
C LYS A 38 -14.14 -1.92 9.12
N ASN A 39 -12.94 -1.45 9.46
CA ASN A 39 -12.66 -0.46 10.51
C ASN A 39 -11.57 0.48 9.99
N ILE A 40 -11.95 1.71 9.64
CA ILE A 40 -10.99 2.76 9.27
C ILE A 40 -10.84 3.67 10.50
N ASP A 41 -9.96 3.30 11.41
CA ASP A 41 -9.45 4.21 12.45
C ASP A 41 -8.34 5.06 11.83
N ILE A 42 -8.68 5.78 10.76
CA ILE A 42 -7.79 6.74 10.14
C ILE A 42 -8.42 8.10 10.38
N PRO A 43 -7.65 9.14 10.77
CA PRO A 43 -8.16 10.49 11.06
C PRO A 43 -8.94 11.18 9.93
N PHE A 44 -9.16 10.51 8.79
CA PHE A 44 -9.71 11.08 7.56
C PHE A 44 -10.74 10.19 6.84
N GLY A 45 -11.09 9.02 7.39
CA GLY A 45 -12.11 8.14 6.82
C GLY A 45 -13.52 8.50 7.31
N MET A 46 -14.46 8.77 6.39
CA MET A 46 -15.88 8.87 6.74
C MET A 46 -16.53 7.49 6.56
N ASN A 47 -17.14 6.96 7.61
CA ASN A 47 -17.98 5.73 7.59
C ASN A 47 -17.30 4.51 6.93
N GLY A 48 -16.02 4.25 7.24
CA GLY A 48 -15.31 3.08 6.72
C GLY A 48 -14.93 3.17 5.23
N LYS A 49 -14.95 4.37 4.65
CA LYS A 49 -14.54 4.64 3.27
C LYS A 49 -13.50 5.76 3.19
N ILE A 50 -12.55 5.60 2.29
CA ILE A 50 -11.61 6.65 1.87
C ILE A 50 -11.89 6.93 0.40
N ILE A 51 -12.14 8.20 0.09
CA ILE A 51 -12.37 8.67 -1.27
C ILE A 51 -11.22 9.58 -1.64
N ILE A 52 -10.52 9.23 -2.71
CA ILE A 52 -9.40 9.99 -3.25
C ILE A 52 -9.80 10.43 -4.65
N ALA A 53 -9.83 11.73 -4.90
CA ALA A 53 -10.27 12.31 -6.15
C ALA A 53 -9.47 13.58 -6.45
N ASN A 54 -9.65 14.20 -7.62
CA ASN A 54 -9.05 15.51 -7.90
C ASN A 54 -9.59 16.64 -7.01
N MET A 55 -10.71 16.43 -6.31
CA MET A 55 -11.32 17.41 -5.41
C MET A 55 -11.49 16.81 -4.01
N GLY A 56 -11.06 17.54 -2.98
CA GLY A 56 -11.13 17.12 -1.58
C GLY A 56 -9.76 17.11 -0.88
N LYS A 57 -9.73 16.56 0.34
CA LYS A 57 -8.55 16.55 1.22
C LYS A 57 -7.44 15.61 0.71
N PHE A 58 -7.81 14.51 0.05
CA PHE A 58 -6.88 13.59 -0.63
C PHE A 58 -6.98 13.75 -2.14
N GLN A 59 -5.97 14.41 -2.70
CA GLN A 59 -5.85 14.63 -4.14
C GLN A 59 -5.20 13.43 -4.82
N ILE A 60 -5.84 12.89 -5.87
CA ILE A 60 -5.30 11.76 -6.63
C ILE A 60 -3.97 12.10 -7.32
N ASP A 61 -3.75 13.36 -7.67
CA ASP A 61 -2.48 13.85 -8.24
C ASP A 61 -1.29 13.68 -7.30
N LYS A 62 -1.55 13.64 -5.99
CA LYS A 62 -0.51 13.40 -4.97
C LYS A 62 -0.18 11.92 -4.82
N ILE A 63 -0.99 10.99 -5.35
CA ILE A 63 -0.70 9.55 -5.25
C ILE A 63 0.41 9.18 -6.21
N LYS A 64 1.46 8.55 -5.65
CA LYS A 64 2.57 7.98 -6.40
C LYS A 64 2.29 6.51 -6.74
N SER A 65 1.96 5.70 -5.73
CA SER A 65 1.62 4.30 -5.93
C SER A 65 0.66 3.77 -4.87
N ILE A 66 0.01 2.66 -5.22
CA ILE A 66 -0.77 1.84 -4.30
C ILE A 66 -0.15 0.45 -4.31
N ASP A 67 0.33 0.03 -3.15
CA ASP A 67 0.92 -1.28 -2.96
C ASP A 67 -0.12 -2.17 -2.27
N ILE A 68 -0.50 -3.26 -2.93
CA ILE A 68 -1.39 -4.29 -2.42
C ILE A 68 -0.53 -5.40 -1.84
N PHE A 69 -0.75 -5.70 -0.57
CA PHE A 69 0.01 -6.73 0.12
C PHE A 69 -0.79 -8.02 0.22
N ILE A 70 -0.18 -9.09 -0.26
CA ILE A 70 -0.77 -10.42 -0.31
C ILE A 70 0.13 -11.36 0.51
N ASP A 71 -0.50 -12.25 1.29
CA ASP A 71 0.21 -13.33 1.98
C ASP A 71 0.54 -14.50 1.03
N ASN A 72 1.25 -15.50 1.55
CA ASN A 72 1.65 -16.69 0.80
C ASN A 72 0.47 -17.56 0.35
N TYR A 73 -0.75 -17.31 0.86
CA TYR A 73 -1.98 -17.99 0.51
C TYR A 73 -2.83 -17.21 -0.50
N GLY A 74 -2.34 -16.05 -1.00
CA GLY A 74 -3.08 -15.23 -1.95
C GLY A 74 -4.12 -14.30 -1.29
N LYS A 75 -4.15 -14.21 0.04
CA LYS A 75 -5.08 -13.35 0.79
C LYS A 75 -4.51 -11.95 0.95
N ILE A 76 -5.36 -10.95 0.74
CA ILE A 76 -4.99 -9.54 0.91
C ILE A 76 -4.88 -9.22 2.40
N ASN A 77 -3.69 -8.81 2.85
CA ASN A 77 -3.45 -8.34 4.22
C ASN A 77 -3.80 -6.85 4.40
N GLY A 78 -3.59 -6.06 3.36
CA GLY A 78 -3.87 -4.63 3.38
C GLY A 78 -3.29 -3.92 2.16
N ILE A 79 -3.41 -2.59 2.15
CA ILE A 79 -2.78 -1.76 1.13
C ILE A 79 -1.99 -0.62 1.75
N ARG A 80 -0.93 -0.21 1.08
CA ARG A 80 -0.21 1.03 1.37
C ARG A 80 -0.43 2.01 0.24
N ILE A 81 -0.86 3.20 0.58
CA ILE A 81 -0.97 4.32 -0.36
C ILE A 81 0.26 5.18 -0.13
N ILE A 82 1.08 5.34 -1.17
CA ILE A 82 2.23 6.24 -1.16
C ILE A 82 1.82 7.53 -1.85
N TYR A 83 1.97 8.65 -1.17
CA TYR A 83 1.60 9.97 -1.68
C TYR A 83 2.64 11.02 -1.35
N ILE A 84 2.62 12.13 -2.08
CA ILE A 84 3.51 13.27 -1.84
C ILE A 84 2.75 14.26 -0.96
N ASP A 85 3.23 14.45 0.27
CA ASP A 85 2.84 15.58 1.10
C ASP A 85 3.79 16.75 0.84
N GLY A 86 3.24 17.92 0.49
CA GLY A 86 4.02 19.04 -0.04
C GLY A 86 5.12 19.55 0.90
N LEU A 87 4.96 19.35 2.21
CA LEU A 87 5.91 19.76 3.24
C LEU A 87 6.89 18.65 3.65
N GLN A 88 6.46 17.39 3.66
CA GLN A 88 7.22 16.27 4.26
C GLN A 88 7.80 15.30 3.21
N GLY A 89 7.44 15.44 1.93
CA GLY A 89 7.94 14.59 0.86
C GLY A 89 7.07 13.35 0.65
N ASN A 90 7.68 12.17 0.48
CA ASN A 90 6.93 10.93 0.27
C ASN A 90 6.41 10.39 1.61
N GLU A 91 5.10 10.40 1.76
CA GLU A 91 4.37 9.84 2.89
C GLU A 91 3.67 8.53 2.51
N SER A 92 3.34 7.72 3.51
CA SER A 92 2.58 6.50 3.26
C SER A 92 1.56 6.18 4.35
N ILE A 93 0.37 5.73 3.93
CA ILE A 93 -0.67 5.25 4.84
C ILE A 93 -0.94 3.79 4.55
N PHE A 94 -0.84 2.95 5.59
CA PHE A 94 -1.20 1.54 5.52
C PHE A 94 -2.62 1.31 6.04
N ILE A 95 -3.43 0.61 5.26
CA ILE A 95 -4.83 0.32 5.55
C ILE A 95 -4.99 -1.18 5.65
N ARG A 96 -5.33 -1.65 6.86
CA ARG A 96 -5.67 -3.06 7.12
C ARG A 96 -7.12 -3.34 6.76
N ASN A 97 -7.44 -4.62 6.55
CA ASN A 97 -8.81 -5.11 6.38
C ASN A 97 -9.59 -4.44 5.23
N VAL A 98 -8.90 -4.13 4.14
CA VAL A 98 -9.50 -3.57 2.92
C VAL A 98 -10.47 -4.59 2.33
N LYS A 99 -11.72 -4.18 2.16
CA LYS A 99 -12.77 -4.98 1.50
C LYS A 99 -12.76 -4.78 0.00
N SER A 100 -12.56 -3.54 -0.45
CA SER A 100 -12.55 -3.23 -1.88
C SER A 100 -11.74 -1.98 -2.21
N ILE A 101 -11.23 -1.96 -3.44
CA ILE A 101 -10.60 -0.81 -4.09
C ILE A 101 -11.26 -0.65 -5.45
N ILE A 102 -11.80 0.52 -5.71
CA ILE A 102 -12.51 0.82 -6.95
C ILE A 102 -11.81 1.98 -7.62
N PHE A 103 -11.43 1.78 -8.89
CA PHE A 103 -10.84 2.82 -9.74
C PHE A 103 -11.91 3.33 -10.70
N GLU A 104 -12.32 4.59 -10.53
CA GLU A 104 -13.33 5.23 -11.36
C GLU A 104 -12.68 6.22 -12.32
N LYS A 105 -13.05 6.08 -13.60
CA LYS A 105 -12.74 7.06 -14.65
C LYS A 105 -14.01 7.85 -14.96
N LEU A 106 -14.09 9.07 -14.45
CA LEU A 106 -15.20 9.97 -14.74
C LEU A 106 -15.10 10.42 -16.21
N LYS A 107 -16.23 10.36 -16.93
CA LYS A 107 -16.32 10.72 -18.35
C LYS A 107 -16.25 12.24 -18.61
N SER A 108 -16.07 13.05 -17.57
CA SER A 108 -16.10 14.51 -17.71
C SER A 108 -14.81 15.03 -18.37
N PRO A 109 -14.90 15.82 -19.45
CA PRO A 109 -13.74 16.33 -20.18
C PRO A 109 -12.85 17.28 -19.36
N MET A 110 -13.35 17.84 -18.25
CA MET A 110 -12.58 18.74 -17.38
C MET A 110 -11.69 18.01 -16.36
N GLN A 111 -11.86 16.71 -16.15
CA GLN A 111 -11.07 15.99 -15.14
C GLN A 111 -9.85 15.32 -15.76
N LYS A 112 -8.66 15.76 -15.35
CA LYS A 112 -7.39 15.14 -15.73
C LYS A 112 -7.32 13.73 -15.15
N ASN A 113 -7.12 12.75 -16.04
CA ASN A 113 -6.85 11.37 -15.63
C ASN A 113 -5.42 11.27 -15.10
N LYS A 114 -5.25 10.66 -13.93
CA LYS A 114 -3.94 10.33 -13.38
C LYS A 114 -3.63 8.86 -13.61
N LYS A 115 -2.42 8.55 -14.09
CA LYS A 115 -1.88 7.19 -14.05
C LYS A 115 -1.36 6.93 -12.65
N VAL A 116 -1.99 6.00 -11.94
CA VAL A 116 -1.59 5.52 -10.62
C VAL A 116 -0.84 4.22 -10.80
N HIS A 117 0.34 4.14 -10.19
CA HIS A 117 1.13 2.91 -10.19
C HIS A 117 0.55 1.94 -9.15
N LEU A 118 0.21 0.72 -9.58
CA LEU A 118 -0.32 -0.32 -8.73
C LEU A 118 0.66 -1.48 -8.68
N ARG A 119 1.10 -1.83 -7.47
CA ARG A 119 2.03 -2.92 -7.23
C ARG A 119 1.38 -3.96 -6.33
N VAL A 120 1.64 -5.22 -6.61
CA VAL A 120 1.26 -6.36 -5.77
C VAL A 120 2.52 -6.93 -5.17
N LEU A 121 2.60 -6.92 -3.84
CA LEU A 121 3.76 -7.31 -3.06
C LEU A 121 3.42 -8.54 -2.23
N THR A 122 4.30 -9.55 -2.22
CA THR A 122 4.27 -10.57 -1.16
C THR A 122 4.81 -9.98 0.13
N ILE A 123 4.25 -10.41 1.25
CA ILE A 123 4.91 -10.24 2.54
C ILE A 123 5.06 -11.62 3.17
N ASP A 124 6.29 -12.04 3.39
CA ASP A 124 6.54 -13.27 4.17
C ASP A 124 6.27 -13.04 5.66
N GLU A 125 6.43 -11.82 6.17
CA GLU A 125 6.07 -11.50 7.55
C GLU A 125 5.96 -9.98 7.71
N LEU A 126 4.76 -9.44 7.98
CA LEU A 126 4.61 -8.10 8.55
C LEU A 126 5.08 -8.17 10.02
N ILE A 127 6.33 -8.51 10.26
CA ILE A 127 7.00 -8.18 11.52
C ILE A 127 7.38 -6.71 11.42
N HIS A 128 6.40 -5.87 11.67
CA HIS A 128 6.66 -4.61 12.33
C HIS A 128 5.49 -4.36 13.31
N PRO A 129 5.71 -4.55 14.62
CA PRO A 129 4.88 -3.90 15.60
C PRO A 129 5.19 -2.40 15.50
N TRP A 130 4.12 -1.60 15.54
CA TRP A 130 4.03 -0.27 16.14
C TRP A 130 5.34 0.46 16.43
#